data_AF-A0A3M3AQM5-F1
#
_entry.id   AF-A0A3M3AQM5-F1
#
_cell.length_a   1.000
_cell.length_b   1.000
_cell.length_c   1.000
_cell.angle_alpha   90.00
_cell.angle_beta   90.00
_cell.angle_gamma   90.00
#
_symmetry.space_group_name_H-M   'P 1'
#
loop_
_entity.id
_entity.type
_entity.pdbx_description
1 polymer ?
#
loop_
_entity_poly.entity_id
_entity_poly.type
_entity_poly.pdbx_seq_one_letter_code
_entity_poly.pdbx_strand_id
1 'polypeptide(L)'
;TVAGTLLDKRGGYLSNDRMPPGLWLDNIPSWEYGVLVQVRDLSRALRKDFARSQSQSAEDGDLARAEPLFNFNNRSWILPSSESQYAEGIKSLSRYQARLSDPNQKGALFYARADNLNNWLGDVGTRLGSLSQRLSASVGRVKLNSTLKTEAAVSVKPGEVPQVDEEIVETPWLEVDNVFYEARGQAWALSHLLRAIEVDFADVLAKKNATVSVRQIIRELEASQEPLWSPMILNGSPFGVFANHSLVMANYISRANAAVIDLRQLLNQG
;
A
#
# COMPACT_ATOMS: atom_id res chain seq x y z
N THR A 1 -9.65 -1.20 -14.40
CA THR A 1 -8.53 -0.46 -13.76
C THR A 1 -8.59 -0.69 -12.27
N VAL A 2 -7.51 -0.50 -11.50
CA VAL A 2 -7.51 -0.70 -10.03
C VAL A 2 -8.62 0.13 -9.36
N ALA A 3 -8.68 1.44 -9.66
CA ALA A 3 -9.70 2.33 -9.11
C ALA A 3 -11.13 2.01 -9.60
N GLY A 4 -11.30 1.53 -10.84
CA GLY A 4 -12.60 1.07 -11.34
C GLY A 4 -13.08 -0.17 -10.58
N THR A 5 -12.20 -1.17 -10.40
CA THR A 5 -12.54 -2.37 -9.62
C THR A 5 -12.89 -2.04 -8.17
N LEU A 6 -12.27 -1.01 -7.57
CA LEU A 6 -12.62 -0.53 -6.22
C LEU A 6 -14.10 -0.12 -6.13
N LEU A 7 -14.63 0.56 -7.15
CA LEU A 7 -16.01 1.04 -7.19
C LEU A 7 -16.99 -0.03 -7.67
N ASP A 8 -16.64 -0.74 -8.73
CA ASP A 8 -17.56 -1.57 -9.50
C ASP A 8 -17.55 -3.06 -9.08
N LYS A 9 -16.78 -3.42 -8.04
CA LYS A 9 -16.79 -4.80 -7.52
C LYS A 9 -18.20 -5.22 -7.11
N ARG A 10 -18.43 -6.53 -7.05
CA ARG A 10 -19.72 -7.09 -6.62
C ARG A 10 -20.11 -6.51 -5.25
N GLY A 11 -21.25 -5.83 -5.20
CA GLY A 11 -21.73 -5.12 -4.00
C GLY A 11 -21.51 -3.60 -4.01
N GLY A 12 -20.78 -3.05 -4.97
CA GLY A 12 -20.45 -1.61 -5.01
C GLY A 12 -19.38 -1.24 -4.00
N TYR A 13 -19.22 0.05 -3.71
CA TYR A 13 -18.30 0.56 -2.68
C TYR A 13 -19.00 0.54 -1.31
N LEU A 14 -18.48 -0.22 -0.36
CA LEU A 14 -19.16 -0.51 0.91
C LEU A 14 -18.64 0.32 2.09
N SER A 15 -17.46 0.94 1.98
CA SER A 15 -16.82 1.68 3.08
C SER A 15 -17.61 2.88 3.59
N ASN A 16 -18.50 3.43 2.77
CA ASN A 16 -19.40 4.52 3.14
C ASN A 16 -20.83 4.06 3.41
N ASP A 17 -21.12 2.76 3.34
CA ASP A 17 -22.47 2.27 3.63
C ASP A 17 -22.79 2.33 5.13
N ARG A 18 -24.03 2.75 5.44
CA ARG A 18 -24.55 2.89 6.81
C ARG A 18 -25.35 1.69 7.31
N MET A 19 -25.56 0.68 6.47
CA MET A 19 -26.23 -0.54 6.93
C MET A 19 -25.28 -1.28 7.89
N PRO A 20 -25.80 -1.83 9.01
CA PRO A 20 -24.96 -2.49 9.98
C PRO A 20 -24.24 -3.66 9.28
N PRO A 21 -22.90 -3.68 9.28
CA PRO A 21 -22.19 -4.82 8.75
C PRO A 21 -22.57 -6.01 9.63
N GLY A 22 -23.05 -7.09 9.03
CA GLY A 22 -22.96 -8.39 9.70
C GLY A 22 -21.49 -8.63 10.07
N LEU A 23 -21.22 -9.47 11.07
CA LEU A 23 -19.86 -9.82 11.54
C LEU A 23 -18.89 -10.34 10.45
N TRP A 24 -19.36 -10.47 9.21
CA TRP A 24 -18.65 -10.97 8.03
C TRP A 24 -18.39 -9.87 6.97
N LEU A 25 -18.94 -8.66 7.15
CA LEU A 25 -19.01 -7.58 6.15
C LEU A 25 -18.02 -6.43 6.41
N ASP A 26 -17.19 -6.48 7.45
CA ASP A 26 -16.15 -5.48 7.76
C ASP A 26 -14.83 -5.68 6.99
N ASN A 27 -14.57 -6.92 6.55
CA ASN A 27 -13.39 -7.29 5.77
C ASN A 27 -13.27 -6.53 4.43
N ILE A 28 -14.40 -6.33 3.75
CA ILE A 28 -14.43 -5.67 2.45
C ILE A 28 -14.09 -4.17 2.57
N PRO A 29 -14.70 -3.38 3.48
CA PRO A 29 -14.28 -2.01 3.76
C PRO A 29 -12.77 -1.87 4.06
N SER A 30 -12.20 -2.79 4.83
CA SER A 30 -10.77 -2.79 5.15
C SER A 30 -9.91 -3.04 3.90
N TRP A 31 -10.30 -3.99 3.06
CA TRP A 31 -9.69 -4.22 1.75
C TRP A 31 -9.81 -3.00 0.81
N GLU A 32 -11.00 -2.39 0.74
CA GLU A 32 -11.26 -1.18 -0.06
C GLU A 32 -10.38 -0.02 0.36
N TYR A 33 -10.20 0.19 1.67
CA TYR A 33 -9.30 1.20 2.19
C TYR A 33 -7.85 0.95 1.75
N GLY A 34 -7.39 -0.30 1.82
CA GLY A 34 -6.07 -0.67 1.33
C GLY A 34 -5.87 -0.34 -0.15
N VAL A 35 -6.83 -0.71 -1.00
CA VAL A 35 -6.78 -0.36 -2.44
C VAL A 35 -6.77 1.16 -2.65
N LEU A 36 -7.62 1.89 -1.93
CA LEU A 36 -7.72 3.34 -2.02
C LEU A 36 -6.42 4.05 -1.62
N VAL A 37 -5.70 3.56 -0.60
CA VAL A 37 -4.39 4.09 -0.22
C VAL A 37 -3.40 4.03 -1.38
N GLN A 38 -3.34 2.90 -2.11
CA GLN A 38 -2.44 2.79 -3.26
C GLN A 38 -2.87 3.66 -4.44
N VAL A 39 -4.18 3.82 -4.67
CA VAL A 39 -4.69 4.75 -5.69
C VAL A 39 -4.31 6.20 -5.34
N ARG A 40 -4.42 6.59 -4.07
CA ARG A 40 -4.01 7.92 -3.59
C ARG A 40 -2.53 8.16 -3.81
N ASP A 41 -1.68 7.22 -3.38
CA ASP A 41 -0.24 7.35 -3.50
C ASP A 41 0.21 7.40 -4.96
N LEU A 42 -0.34 6.55 -5.82
CA LEU A 42 -0.05 6.63 -7.26
C LEU A 42 -0.56 7.92 -7.90
N SER A 43 -1.77 8.38 -7.56
CA SER A 43 -2.30 9.65 -8.11
C SER A 43 -1.41 10.84 -7.76
N ARG A 44 -0.84 10.84 -6.55
CA ARG A 44 0.15 11.82 -6.11
C ARG A 44 1.45 11.68 -6.89
N ALA A 45 1.99 10.47 -7.03
CA ALA A 45 3.23 10.23 -7.78
C ALA A 45 3.10 10.62 -9.26
N LEU A 46 1.94 10.33 -9.88
CA LEU A 46 1.61 10.78 -11.22
C LEU A 46 1.68 12.30 -11.33
N ARG A 47 0.99 13.02 -10.42
CA ARG A 47 0.95 14.49 -10.43
C ARG A 47 2.32 15.11 -10.14
N LYS A 48 3.02 14.60 -9.13
CA LYS A 48 4.21 15.22 -8.55
C LYS A 48 5.49 14.87 -9.32
N ASP A 49 5.62 13.61 -9.75
CA ASP A 49 6.88 13.07 -10.26
C ASP A 49 6.75 12.62 -11.72
N PHE A 50 5.75 11.80 -12.07
CA PHE A 50 5.73 11.15 -13.39
C PHE A 50 5.29 12.08 -14.52
N ALA A 51 4.41 13.05 -14.27
CA ALA A 51 3.96 13.98 -15.31
C ALA A 51 4.81 15.25 -15.43
N ARG A 52 5.91 15.38 -14.67
CA ARG A 52 6.73 16.59 -14.61
C ARG A 52 8.19 16.31 -14.94
N SER A 53 8.81 17.19 -15.74
CA SER A 53 10.25 17.11 -16.05
C SER A 53 11.10 17.60 -14.88
N GLN A 54 10.59 18.59 -14.14
CA GLN A 54 11.22 19.16 -12.96
C GLN A 54 10.16 19.41 -11.89
N SER A 55 10.56 19.43 -10.61
CA SER A 55 9.67 19.63 -9.46
C SER A 55 8.94 20.99 -9.45
N GLN A 56 9.33 21.93 -10.30
CA GLN A 56 8.74 23.26 -10.44
C GLN A 56 7.95 23.46 -11.75
N SER A 57 7.90 22.47 -12.65
CA SER A 57 7.16 22.56 -13.93
C SER A 57 5.65 22.63 -13.71
N ALA A 58 4.88 23.17 -14.65
CA ALA A 58 3.42 23.19 -14.52
C ALA A 58 2.84 21.77 -14.31
N GLU A 59 1.85 21.64 -13.42
CA GLU A 59 1.14 20.38 -13.17
C GLU A 59 0.12 20.11 -14.29
N ASP A 60 -0.11 18.84 -14.62
CA ASP A 60 -1.22 18.46 -15.51
C ASP A 60 -2.57 18.70 -14.80
N GLY A 61 -3.49 19.38 -15.49
CA GLY A 61 -4.77 19.80 -14.91
C GLY A 61 -5.75 18.66 -14.59
N ASP A 62 -5.63 17.49 -15.23
CA ASP A 62 -6.41 16.32 -14.82
C ASP A 62 -5.81 15.63 -13.60
N LEU A 63 -4.49 15.55 -13.51
CA LEU A 63 -3.83 14.97 -12.34
C LEU A 63 -4.03 15.85 -11.10
N ALA A 64 -3.98 17.18 -11.27
CA ALA A 64 -4.31 18.16 -10.22
C ALA A 64 -5.76 18.05 -9.71
N ARG A 65 -6.69 17.63 -10.56
CA ARG A 65 -8.07 17.33 -10.16
C ARG A 65 -8.23 15.94 -9.55
N ALA A 66 -7.52 14.94 -10.09
CA ALA A 66 -7.67 13.55 -9.67
C ALA A 66 -7.15 13.29 -8.24
N GLU A 67 -5.96 13.80 -7.87
CA GLU A 67 -5.40 13.55 -6.53
C GLU A 67 -6.35 13.94 -5.39
N PRO A 68 -6.91 15.17 -5.31
CA PRO A 68 -7.80 15.53 -4.21
C PRO A 68 -9.10 14.71 -4.19
N LEU A 69 -9.62 14.32 -5.36
CA LEU A 69 -10.82 13.48 -5.47
C LEU A 69 -10.60 12.10 -4.84
N PHE A 70 -9.44 11.48 -5.05
CA PHE A 70 -9.10 10.22 -4.37
C PHE A 70 -8.77 10.41 -2.89
N ASN A 71 -8.26 11.57 -2.48
CA ASN A 71 -8.01 11.91 -1.08
C ASN A 71 -9.28 12.31 -0.30
N PHE A 72 -10.44 12.36 -0.96
CA PHE A 72 -11.71 12.58 -0.28
C PHE A 72 -12.01 11.47 0.73
N ASN A 73 -12.77 11.82 1.78
CA ASN A 73 -13.15 10.93 2.87
C ASN A 73 -13.77 9.63 2.33
N ASN A 74 -13.29 8.48 2.81
CA ASN A 74 -13.73 7.15 2.38
C ASN A 74 -15.03 6.66 3.02
N ARG A 75 -15.53 7.37 4.04
CA ARG A 75 -16.80 7.03 4.74
C ARG A 75 -17.92 8.02 4.45
N SER A 76 -17.77 8.88 3.45
CA SER A 76 -18.77 9.90 3.14
C SER A 76 -19.89 9.30 2.29
N TRP A 77 -21.04 9.10 2.91
CA TRP A 77 -22.27 8.65 2.24
C TRP A 77 -23.15 9.83 1.78
N ILE A 78 -23.05 10.99 2.47
CA ILE A 78 -23.78 12.22 2.14
C ILE A 78 -23.02 13.03 1.09
N LEU A 79 -23.76 13.83 0.32
CA LEU A 79 -23.24 14.67 -0.77
C LEU A 79 -22.06 15.57 -0.32
N PRO A 80 -20.91 15.51 -1.03
CA PRO A 80 -20.58 14.56 -2.09
C PRO A 80 -20.27 13.16 -1.52
N SER A 81 -20.83 12.11 -2.12
CA SER A 81 -20.51 10.73 -1.74
C SER A 81 -19.10 10.35 -2.18
N SER A 82 -18.43 9.46 -1.43
CA SER A 82 -17.11 8.94 -1.77
C SER A 82 -17.07 8.35 -3.18
N GLU A 83 -18.07 7.54 -3.55
CA GLU A 83 -18.21 6.97 -4.90
C GLU A 83 -18.23 8.03 -5.99
N SER A 84 -19.00 9.11 -5.80
CA SER A 84 -19.11 10.18 -6.80
C SER A 84 -17.77 10.89 -7.02
N GLN A 85 -17.02 11.12 -5.93
CA GLN A 85 -15.70 11.76 -6.01
C GLN A 85 -14.70 10.84 -6.70
N TYR A 86 -14.66 9.56 -6.33
CA TYR A 86 -13.75 8.59 -6.93
C TYR A 86 -14.07 8.34 -8.40
N ALA A 87 -15.35 8.30 -8.80
CA ALA A 87 -15.76 8.20 -10.20
C ALA A 87 -15.27 9.40 -11.01
N GLU A 88 -15.35 10.62 -10.47
CA GLU A 88 -14.83 11.82 -11.13
C GLU A 88 -13.29 11.82 -11.20
N GLY A 89 -12.62 11.28 -10.17
CA GLY A 89 -11.18 11.04 -10.18
C GLY A 89 -10.76 10.09 -11.30
N ILE A 90 -11.49 8.98 -11.47
CA ILE A 90 -11.28 8.01 -12.54
C ILE A 90 -11.46 8.65 -13.92
N LYS A 91 -12.49 9.48 -14.11
CA LYS A 91 -12.68 10.22 -15.37
C LYS A 91 -11.50 11.14 -15.67
N SER A 92 -11.00 11.85 -14.66
CA SER A 92 -9.84 12.73 -14.83
C SER A 92 -8.58 11.94 -15.22
N LEU A 93 -8.29 10.82 -14.56
CA LEU A 93 -7.19 9.92 -14.97
C LEU A 93 -7.39 9.37 -16.39
N SER A 94 -8.61 9.00 -16.75
CA SER A 94 -8.94 8.48 -18.09
C SER A 94 -8.70 9.53 -19.18
N ARG A 95 -9.04 10.80 -18.92
CA ARG A 95 -8.73 11.90 -19.84
C ARG A 95 -7.22 12.12 -19.99
N TYR A 96 -6.47 12.08 -18.89
CA TYR A 96 -5.01 12.18 -18.93
C TYR A 96 -4.41 11.05 -19.77
N GLN A 97 -4.82 9.80 -19.54
CA GLN A 97 -4.37 8.64 -20.32
C GLN A 97 -4.71 8.77 -21.81
N ALA A 98 -5.93 9.20 -22.13
CA ALA A 98 -6.35 9.41 -23.52
C ALA A 98 -5.48 10.46 -24.23
N ARG A 99 -5.11 11.54 -23.54
CA ARG A 99 -4.19 12.55 -24.09
C ARG A 99 -2.78 12.01 -24.29
N LEU A 100 -2.26 11.21 -23.35
CA LEU A 100 -0.94 10.57 -23.51
C LEU A 100 -0.88 9.65 -24.74
N SER A 101 -2.02 9.04 -25.09
CA SER A 101 -2.10 8.06 -26.17
C SER A 101 -2.40 8.70 -27.54
N ASP A 102 -2.76 9.98 -27.60
CA ASP A 102 -3.13 10.68 -28.83
C ASP A 102 -1.91 11.40 -29.42
N PRO A 103 -1.36 10.95 -30.56
CA PRO A 103 -0.20 11.58 -31.21
C PRO A 103 -0.46 13.04 -31.64
N ASN A 104 -1.73 13.43 -31.76
CA ASN A 104 -2.13 14.76 -32.19
C ASN A 104 -2.32 15.74 -31.03
N GLN A 105 -2.34 15.26 -29.78
CA GLN A 105 -2.51 16.10 -28.58
C GLN A 105 -1.20 16.21 -27.79
N LYS A 106 -0.58 17.40 -27.82
CA LYS A 106 0.65 17.70 -27.06
C LYS A 106 0.39 18.15 -25.61
N GLY A 107 -0.76 17.76 -25.04
CA GLY A 107 -1.27 18.33 -23.79
C GLY A 107 -1.01 17.49 -22.53
N ALA A 108 -0.37 16.33 -22.64
CA ALA A 108 -0.02 15.47 -21.50
C ALA A 108 1.39 14.89 -21.72
N LEU A 109 2.15 14.75 -20.64
CA LEU A 109 3.51 14.21 -20.67
C LEU A 109 3.66 13.17 -19.56
N PHE A 110 4.50 12.16 -19.82
CA PHE A 110 4.93 11.15 -18.86
C PHE A 110 6.45 10.98 -18.98
N TYR A 111 7.15 11.08 -17.86
CA TYR A 111 8.60 11.05 -17.77
C TYR A 111 9.05 9.76 -17.09
N ALA A 112 9.30 8.74 -17.91
CA ALA A 112 9.85 7.45 -17.50
C ALA A 112 11.34 7.58 -17.11
N ARG A 113 11.63 8.17 -15.95
CA ARG A 113 13.00 8.38 -15.44
C ARG A 113 13.27 7.57 -14.17
N ALA A 114 14.53 7.18 -13.97
CA ALA A 114 14.93 6.36 -12.83
C ALA A 114 14.73 7.04 -11.47
N ASP A 115 15.00 8.34 -11.37
CA ASP A 115 14.79 9.16 -10.17
C ASP A 115 13.31 9.26 -9.80
N ASN A 116 12.46 9.55 -10.79
CA ASN A 116 11.00 9.57 -10.63
C ASN A 116 10.49 8.23 -10.08
N LEU A 117 10.87 7.11 -10.72
CA LEU A 117 10.49 5.77 -10.28
C LEU A 117 11.00 5.47 -8.87
N ASN A 118 12.24 5.84 -8.56
CA ASN A 118 12.85 5.62 -7.25
C ASN A 118 12.16 6.39 -6.12
N ASN A 119 11.63 7.60 -6.40
CA ASN A 119 10.83 8.36 -5.44
C ASN A 119 9.56 7.61 -5.05
N TRP A 120 8.77 7.17 -6.05
CA TRP A 120 7.54 6.42 -5.80
C TRP A 120 7.81 5.07 -5.11
N LEU A 121 8.86 4.35 -5.52
CA LEU A 121 9.27 3.12 -4.85
C LEU A 121 9.69 3.36 -3.39
N GLY A 122 10.15 4.56 -3.05
CA GLY A 122 10.42 4.93 -1.67
C GLY A 122 9.17 4.94 -0.81
N ASP A 123 8.10 5.57 -1.30
CA ASP A 123 6.80 5.58 -0.63
C ASP A 123 6.24 4.15 -0.51
N VAL A 124 6.37 3.34 -1.57
CA VAL A 124 5.99 1.92 -1.57
C VAL A 124 6.73 1.13 -0.49
N GLY A 125 8.06 1.30 -0.38
CA GLY A 125 8.85 0.61 0.64
C GLY A 125 8.43 0.99 2.06
N THR A 126 8.17 2.28 2.32
CA THR A 126 7.64 2.74 3.61
C THR A 126 6.28 2.12 3.93
N ARG A 127 5.37 2.05 2.95
CA ARG A 127 4.05 1.40 3.11
C ARG A 127 4.17 -0.08 3.45
N LEU A 128 4.93 -0.84 2.66
CA LEU A 128 5.13 -2.28 2.87
C LEU A 128 5.81 -2.56 4.21
N GLY A 129 6.79 -1.76 4.61
CA GLY A 129 7.43 -1.85 5.92
C GLY A 129 6.43 -1.67 7.07
N SER A 130 5.59 -0.63 7.00
CA SER A 130 4.56 -0.37 8.01
C SER A 130 3.53 -1.51 8.08
N LEU A 131 3.07 -2.03 6.93
CA LEU A 131 2.15 -3.17 6.88
C LEU A 131 2.75 -4.42 7.51
N SER A 132 4.00 -4.78 7.16
CA SER A 132 4.70 -5.93 7.73
C SER A 132 4.80 -5.84 9.25
N GLN A 133 5.10 -4.64 9.78
CA GLN A 133 5.18 -4.40 11.22
C GLN A 133 3.81 -4.54 11.90
N ARG A 134 2.75 -3.96 11.33
CA ARG A 134 1.37 -4.06 11.87
C ARG A 134 0.89 -5.51 11.88
N LEU A 135 1.09 -6.24 10.78
CA LEU A 135 0.77 -7.67 10.68
C LEU A 135 1.54 -8.50 11.70
N SER A 136 2.84 -8.23 11.87
CA SER A 136 3.67 -8.93 12.86
C SER A 136 3.26 -8.63 14.30
N ALA A 137 2.82 -7.40 14.58
CA ALA A 137 2.36 -6.99 15.91
C ALA A 137 0.99 -7.60 16.27
N SER A 138 0.13 -7.82 15.27
CA SER A 138 -1.19 -8.43 15.43
C SER A 138 -1.17 -9.88 15.96
N VAL A 139 0.01 -10.50 15.98
CA VAL A 139 0.25 -11.87 16.45
C VAL A 139 0.61 -11.91 17.95
N GLY A 140 0.68 -10.76 18.63
CA GLY A 140 1.05 -10.71 20.05
C GLY A 140 2.53 -11.01 20.26
N ARG A 141 3.40 -10.12 19.77
CA ARG A 141 4.83 -10.17 20.15
C ARG A 141 4.99 -9.59 21.54
N VAL A 142 5.81 -10.23 22.36
CA VAL A 142 6.39 -9.60 23.55
C VAL A 142 7.05 -8.30 23.12
N LYS A 143 6.46 -7.16 23.48
CA LYS A 143 7.14 -5.88 23.32
C LYS A 143 8.11 -5.77 24.49
N LEU A 144 9.39 -5.76 24.16
CA LEU A 144 10.43 -5.28 25.07
C LEU A 144 10.16 -3.78 25.28
N ASN A 145 9.60 -3.41 26.43
CA ASN A 145 9.34 -2.02 26.75
C ASN A 145 10.68 -1.29 26.93
N SER A 146 11.21 -0.71 25.85
CA SER A 146 12.38 0.17 25.92
C SER A 146 12.04 1.56 26.46
N THR A 147 10.79 1.78 26.89
CA THR A 147 10.38 2.92 27.70
C THR A 147 11.05 2.77 29.06
N LEU A 148 12.33 3.17 29.12
CA LEU A 148 12.91 3.75 30.31
C LEU A 148 11.87 4.72 30.86
N LYS A 149 11.22 4.39 31.97
CA LYS A 149 10.29 5.29 32.65
C LYS A 149 11.02 6.61 32.86
N THR A 150 10.69 7.62 32.06
CA THR A 150 11.36 8.94 32.04
C THR A 150 11.03 9.78 33.28
N GLU A 151 10.84 9.13 34.43
CA GLU A 151 10.59 9.77 35.73
C GLU A 151 11.47 9.21 36.85
N ALA A 152 12.36 8.26 36.57
CA ALA A 152 13.49 7.98 37.44
C ALA A 152 14.73 7.79 36.55
N ALA A 153 15.77 8.58 36.78
CA ALA A 153 17.08 8.33 36.23
C ALA A 153 17.53 6.94 36.69
N VAL A 154 17.23 5.90 35.91
CA VAL A 154 17.83 4.58 36.08
C VAL A 154 19.29 4.77 35.69
N SER A 155 20.14 4.93 36.70
CA SER A 155 21.59 4.96 36.54
C SER A 155 22.06 3.61 36.02
N VAL A 156 21.98 3.40 34.70
CA VAL A 156 22.58 2.23 34.05
C VAL A 156 24.10 2.42 34.16
N LYS A 157 24.76 1.58 34.96
CA LYS A 157 26.22 1.61 35.07
C LYS A 157 26.83 1.08 33.77
N PRO A 158 28.01 1.58 33.34
CA PRO A 158 28.74 0.98 32.23
C PRO A 158 28.99 -0.51 32.48
N GLY A 159 28.43 -1.38 31.62
CA GLY A 159 28.57 -2.84 31.72
C GLY A 159 27.36 -3.60 32.28
N GLU A 160 26.28 -2.93 32.68
CA GLU A 160 25.02 -3.60 33.07
C GLU A 160 24.01 -3.62 31.93
N VAL A 161 23.37 -4.79 31.72
CA VAL A 161 22.25 -4.95 30.78
C VAL A 161 20.98 -4.39 31.46
N PRO A 162 20.26 -3.43 30.85
CA PRO A 162 19.03 -2.91 31.41
C PRO A 162 18.02 -4.04 31.62
N GLN A 163 17.33 -4.06 32.78
CA GLN A 163 16.16 -4.89 32.95
C GLN A 163 15.03 -4.33 32.07
N VAL A 164 14.58 -5.14 31.12
CA VAL A 164 13.47 -4.80 30.23
C VAL A 164 12.26 -5.60 30.65
N ASP A 165 11.19 -4.91 31.02
CA ASP A 165 9.91 -5.57 31.30
C ASP A 165 9.30 -6.04 29.97
N GLU A 166 8.97 -7.33 29.91
CA GLU A 166 8.30 -7.97 28.79
C GLU A 166 6.78 -7.83 28.96
N GLU A 167 6.12 -7.05 28.10
CA GLU A 167 4.67 -6.94 28.09
C GLU A 167 4.09 -7.54 26.80
N ILE A 168 3.18 -8.51 26.95
CA ILE A 168 2.41 -9.07 25.85
C ILE A 168 1.17 -8.20 25.68
N VAL A 169 1.16 -7.33 24.68
CA VAL A 169 -0.04 -6.58 24.29
C VAL A 169 -0.74 -7.34 23.17
N GLU A 170 -1.80 -8.06 23.50
CA GLU A 170 -2.68 -8.70 22.50
C GLU A 170 -3.57 -7.64 21.84
N THR A 171 -3.60 -7.62 20.50
CA THR A 171 -4.49 -6.74 19.74
C THR A 171 -5.88 -7.38 19.69
N PRO A 172 -6.99 -6.64 19.91
CA PRO A 172 -8.33 -7.20 19.78
C PRO A 172 -8.55 -7.91 18.44
N TRP A 173 -9.22 -9.05 18.44
CA TRP A 173 -9.36 -9.90 17.25
C TRP A 173 -9.95 -9.16 16.03
N LEU A 174 -10.94 -8.28 16.22
CA LEU A 174 -11.52 -7.46 15.14
C LEU A 174 -10.51 -6.49 14.50
N GLU A 175 -9.50 -6.04 15.24
CA GLU A 175 -8.43 -5.19 14.70
C GLU A 175 -7.41 -6.00 13.89
N VAL A 176 -7.23 -7.29 14.21
CA VAL A 176 -6.38 -8.22 13.45
C VAL A 176 -6.92 -8.40 12.04
N ASP A 177 -8.20 -8.74 11.89
CA ASP A 177 -8.84 -8.96 10.59
C ASP A 177 -8.75 -7.70 9.72
N ASN A 178 -9.01 -6.53 10.30
CA ASN A 178 -8.90 -5.25 9.59
C ASN A 178 -7.48 -5.00 9.04
N VAL A 179 -6.44 -5.21 9.84
CA VAL A 179 -5.04 -5.07 9.39
C VAL A 179 -4.73 -6.06 8.27
N PHE A 180 -5.22 -7.31 8.39
CA PHE A 180 -4.99 -8.35 7.40
C PHE A 180 -5.64 -8.00 6.05
N TYR A 181 -6.92 -7.62 6.03
CA TYR A 181 -7.63 -7.29 4.79
C TYR A 181 -7.16 -5.98 4.16
N GLU A 182 -6.82 -4.97 4.98
CA GLU A 182 -6.16 -3.74 4.48
C GLU A 182 -4.84 -4.07 3.77
N ALA A 183 -4.02 -4.94 4.37
CA ALA A 183 -2.76 -5.37 3.76
C ALA A 183 -3.01 -6.13 2.45
N ARG A 184 -4.03 -7.00 2.39
CA ARG A 184 -4.39 -7.70 1.14
C ARG A 184 -4.84 -6.73 0.06
N GLY A 185 -5.64 -5.71 0.41
CA GLY A 185 -6.06 -4.66 -0.52
C GLY A 185 -4.88 -3.87 -1.08
N GLN A 186 -3.96 -3.44 -0.21
CA GLN A 186 -2.73 -2.74 -0.65
C GLN A 186 -1.85 -3.62 -1.54
N ALA A 187 -1.68 -4.90 -1.20
CA ALA A 187 -0.85 -5.82 -1.99
C ALA A 187 -1.47 -6.13 -3.36
N TRP A 188 -2.79 -6.36 -3.40
CA TRP A 188 -3.52 -6.57 -4.66
C TRP A 188 -3.43 -5.35 -5.58
N ALA A 189 -3.68 -4.14 -5.05
CA ALA A 189 -3.59 -2.94 -5.86
C ALA A 189 -2.16 -2.73 -6.36
N LEU A 190 -1.16 -2.84 -5.47
CA LEU A 190 0.23 -2.63 -5.81
C LEU A 190 0.77 -3.62 -6.86
N SER A 191 0.34 -4.88 -6.86
CA SER A 191 0.79 -5.84 -7.89
C SER A 191 0.34 -5.39 -9.29
N HIS A 192 -0.89 -4.92 -9.44
CA HIS A 192 -1.39 -4.34 -10.70
C HIS A 192 -0.66 -3.05 -11.08
N LEU A 193 -0.38 -2.18 -10.11
CA LEU A 193 0.37 -0.95 -10.38
C LEU A 193 1.81 -1.25 -10.81
N LEU A 194 2.48 -2.21 -10.17
CA LEU A 194 3.83 -2.63 -10.55
C LEU A 194 3.86 -3.31 -11.92
N ARG A 195 2.81 -4.04 -12.32
CA ARG A 195 2.67 -4.56 -13.70
C ARG A 195 2.58 -3.42 -14.73
N ALA A 196 1.88 -2.33 -14.41
CA ALA A 196 1.86 -1.15 -15.28
C ALA A 196 3.24 -0.48 -15.32
N ILE A 197 3.90 -0.32 -14.17
CA ILE A 197 5.24 0.26 -14.06
C ILE A 197 6.29 -0.56 -14.83
N GLU A 198 6.18 -1.89 -14.83
CA GLU A 198 7.07 -2.76 -15.63
C GLU A 198 7.03 -2.38 -17.12
N VAL A 199 5.85 -2.00 -17.63
CA VAL A 199 5.66 -1.58 -19.01
C VAL A 199 6.07 -0.10 -19.19
N ASP A 200 5.56 0.80 -18.37
CA ASP A 200 5.75 2.25 -18.51
C ASP A 200 7.22 2.68 -18.30
N PHE A 201 7.99 1.90 -17.52
CA PHE A 201 9.41 2.13 -17.26
C PHE A 201 10.32 1.05 -17.87
N ALA A 202 9.85 0.29 -18.87
CA ALA A 202 10.58 -0.84 -19.44
C ALA A 202 12.03 -0.51 -19.82
N ASP A 203 12.27 0.63 -20.49
CA ASP A 203 13.61 1.06 -20.91
C ASP A 203 14.53 1.38 -19.71
N VAL A 204 14.00 2.03 -18.68
CA VAL A 204 14.74 2.35 -17.44
C VAL A 204 15.11 1.07 -16.71
N LEU A 205 14.13 0.16 -16.58
CA LEU A 205 14.31 -1.12 -15.89
C LEU A 205 15.28 -2.03 -16.64
N ALA A 206 15.23 -2.05 -17.97
CA ALA A 206 16.17 -2.80 -18.80
C ALA A 206 17.60 -2.24 -18.68
N LYS A 207 17.76 -0.91 -18.79
CA LYS A 207 19.06 -0.24 -18.65
C LYS A 207 19.72 -0.50 -17.30
N LYS A 208 18.92 -0.62 -16.23
CA LYS A 208 19.37 -0.86 -14.85
C LYS A 208 19.41 -2.34 -14.46
N ASN A 209 19.16 -3.28 -15.38
CA ASN A 209 19.01 -4.71 -15.08
C ASN A 209 18.01 -5.02 -13.94
N ALA A 210 16.98 -4.19 -13.80
CA ALA A 210 16.05 -4.15 -12.68
C ALA A 210 14.71 -4.88 -12.95
N THR A 211 14.49 -5.33 -14.17
CA THR A 211 13.23 -5.97 -14.60
C THR A 211 12.90 -7.21 -13.75
N VAL A 212 13.89 -8.05 -13.45
CA VAL A 212 13.71 -9.25 -12.61
C VAL A 212 13.30 -8.88 -11.19
N SER A 213 13.90 -7.82 -10.62
CA SER A 213 13.57 -7.34 -9.28
C SER A 213 12.11 -6.89 -9.18
N VAL A 214 11.60 -6.16 -10.18
CA VAL A 214 10.17 -5.77 -10.26
C VAL A 214 9.26 -7.00 -10.28
N ARG A 215 9.56 -8.00 -11.12
CA ARG A 215 8.78 -9.24 -11.20
C ARG A 215 8.78 -10.03 -9.90
N GLN A 216 9.90 -10.04 -9.18
CA GLN A 216 9.99 -10.70 -7.87
C GLN A 216 9.07 -10.01 -6.85
N ILE A 217 9.03 -8.67 -6.83
CA ILE A 217 8.09 -7.93 -5.97
C ILE A 217 6.64 -8.29 -6.31
N ILE A 218 6.28 -8.26 -7.60
CA ILE A 218 4.93 -8.63 -8.09
C ILE A 218 4.55 -10.03 -7.60
N ARG A 219 5.45 -11.00 -7.77
CA ARG A 219 5.21 -12.40 -7.36
C ARG A 219 4.94 -12.53 -5.86
N GLU A 220 5.70 -11.85 -5.01
CA GLU A 220 5.49 -11.90 -3.55
C GLU A 220 4.14 -11.27 -3.15
N LEU A 221 3.77 -10.16 -3.80
CA LEU A 221 2.47 -9.53 -3.58
C LEU A 221 1.32 -10.41 -4.08
N GLU A 222 1.48 -11.12 -5.19
CA GLU A 222 0.46 -12.02 -5.72
C GLU A 222 0.30 -13.29 -4.87
N ALA A 223 1.40 -13.83 -4.35
CA ALA A 223 1.36 -14.95 -3.42
C ALA A 223 0.63 -14.60 -2.11
N SER A 224 0.60 -13.33 -1.72
CA SER A 224 -0.22 -12.84 -0.59
C SER A 224 -1.73 -12.88 -0.87
N GLN A 225 -2.14 -13.17 -2.11
CA GLN A 225 -3.54 -13.22 -2.55
C GLN A 225 -4.09 -14.65 -2.63
N GLU A 226 -3.35 -15.66 -2.14
CA GLU A 226 -3.82 -17.05 -2.10
C GLU A 226 -5.21 -17.18 -1.41
N PRO A 227 -6.07 -18.12 -1.85
CA PRO A 227 -7.38 -18.34 -1.25
C PRO A 227 -7.28 -18.72 0.23
N LEU A 228 -8.13 -18.10 1.05
CA LEU A 228 -8.31 -18.48 2.44
C LEU A 228 -9.38 -19.55 2.53
N TRP A 229 -9.01 -20.69 3.12
CA TRP A 229 -9.93 -21.81 3.37
C TRP A 229 -10.61 -21.70 4.73
N SER A 230 -10.05 -20.90 5.64
CA SER A 230 -10.67 -20.59 6.92
C SER A 230 -11.74 -19.51 6.74
N PRO A 231 -12.91 -19.64 7.39
CA PRO A 231 -13.92 -18.59 7.39
C PRO A 231 -13.46 -17.34 8.16
N MET A 232 -12.40 -17.46 8.96
CA MET A 232 -11.92 -16.43 9.88
C MET A 232 -10.39 -16.30 9.82
N ILE A 233 -9.82 -15.11 10.08
CA ILE A 233 -8.37 -14.99 10.18
C ILE A 233 -7.91 -15.58 11.51
N LEU A 234 -6.96 -16.52 11.41
CA LEU A 234 -6.38 -17.22 12.54
C LEU A 234 -4.98 -16.68 12.79
N ASN A 235 -4.73 -16.29 14.03
CA ASN A 235 -3.42 -15.91 14.54
C ASN A 235 -2.99 -16.91 15.62
N GLY A 236 -2.75 -18.17 15.21
CA GLY A 236 -2.19 -19.19 16.09
C GLY A 236 -0.75 -18.88 16.50
N SER A 237 -0.22 -19.63 17.47
CA SER A 237 1.19 -19.49 17.83
C SER A 237 2.11 -19.89 16.66
N PRO A 238 3.33 -19.34 16.55
CA PRO A 238 4.25 -19.62 15.44
C PRO A 238 4.58 -21.11 15.23
N PHE A 239 4.50 -21.91 16.29
CA PHE A 239 4.76 -23.36 16.30
C PHE A 239 3.52 -24.18 16.70
N GLY A 240 2.33 -23.58 16.61
CA GLY A 240 1.06 -24.21 16.97
C GLY A 240 0.48 -25.08 15.86
N VAL A 241 -0.59 -25.81 16.20
CA VAL A 241 -1.35 -26.64 15.23
C VAL A 241 -2.24 -25.82 14.29
N PHE A 242 -2.51 -24.56 14.63
CA PHE A 242 -3.35 -23.65 13.84
C PHE A 242 -2.51 -22.74 12.95
N ALA A 243 -3.09 -22.35 11.81
CA ALA A 243 -2.47 -21.39 10.92
C ALA A 243 -2.27 -20.02 11.61
N ASN A 244 -1.24 -19.31 11.14
CA ASN A 244 -1.01 -17.92 11.50
C ASN A 244 -1.00 -17.07 10.23
N HIS A 245 -2.19 -16.67 9.78
CA HIS A 245 -2.37 -15.96 8.53
C HIS A 245 -1.67 -14.60 8.55
N SER A 246 -1.72 -13.87 9.66
CA SER A 246 -1.08 -12.55 9.75
C SER A 246 0.44 -12.65 9.66
N LEU A 247 1.06 -13.66 10.26
CA LEU A 247 2.50 -13.86 10.16
C LEU A 247 2.92 -14.31 8.75
N VAL A 248 2.14 -15.18 8.11
CA VAL A 248 2.37 -15.59 6.71
C VAL A 248 2.26 -14.37 5.79
N MET A 249 1.23 -13.55 5.95
CA MET A 249 1.04 -12.30 5.21
C MET A 249 2.22 -11.33 5.46
N ALA A 250 2.62 -11.14 6.73
CA ALA A 250 3.76 -10.30 7.08
C ALA A 250 5.05 -10.75 6.37
N ASN A 251 5.23 -12.06 6.25
CA ASN A 251 6.40 -12.65 5.62
C ASN A 251 6.45 -12.37 4.10
N TYR A 252 5.33 -12.51 3.37
CA TYR A 252 5.23 -12.09 1.96
C TYR A 252 5.51 -10.58 1.79
N ILE A 253 4.84 -9.75 2.59
CA ILE A 253 4.99 -8.29 2.53
C ILE A 253 6.42 -7.85 2.88
N SER A 254 7.06 -8.51 3.85
CA SER A 254 8.45 -8.23 4.21
C SER A 254 9.43 -8.56 3.09
N ARG A 255 9.22 -9.68 2.37
CA ARG A 255 10.05 -10.03 1.20
C ARG A 255 9.85 -9.05 0.06
N ALA A 256 8.61 -8.64 -0.21
CA ALA A 256 8.31 -7.60 -1.19
C ALA A 256 9.01 -6.28 -0.83
N ASN A 257 8.96 -5.88 0.45
CA ASN A 257 9.64 -4.66 0.91
C ASN A 257 11.17 -4.72 0.72
N ALA A 258 11.80 -5.84 1.10
CA ALA A 258 13.23 -6.03 0.89
C ALA A 258 13.60 -5.91 -0.60
N ALA A 259 12.84 -6.58 -1.48
CA ALA A 259 13.04 -6.49 -2.92
C ALA A 259 12.82 -5.06 -3.47
N VAL A 260 11.90 -4.27 -2.91
CA VAL A 260 11.74 -2.84 -3.24
C VAL A 260 12.98 -2.05 -2.83
N ILE A 261 13.53 -2.26 -1.63
CA ILE A 261 14.74 -1.59 -1.17
C ILE A 261 15.92 -1.89 -2.11
N ASP A 262 16.11 -3.15 -2.47
CA ASP A 262 17.18 -3.58 -3.39
C ASP A 262 16.99 -2.97 -4.79
N LEU A 263 15.75 -2.97 -5.31
CA LEU A 263 15.41 -2.33 -6.58
C LEU A 263 15.78 -0.83 -6.58
N ARG A 264 15.48 -0.12 -5.49
CA ARG A 264 15.83 1.30 -5.36
C ARG A 264 17.34 1.54 -5.38
N GLN A 265 18.11 0.67 -4.74
CA GLN A 265 19.57 0.73 -4.80
C GLN A 265 20.08 0.52 -6.23
N LEU A 266 19.53 -0.45 -6.96
CA LEU A 266 19.88 -0.69 -8.37
C LEU A 266 19.55 0.50 -9.27
N LEU A 267 18.41 1.18 -9.07
CA LEU A 267 18.06 2.37 -9.85
C LEU A 267 19.02 3.54 -9.60
N ASN A 268 19.51 3.69 -8.36
CA ASN A 268 20.48 4.71 -7.97
C ASN A 268 21.90 4.41 -8.44
N GLN A 269 22.26 3.15 -8.66
CA GLN A 269 23.57 2.73 -9.13
C GLN A 269 23.60 2.73 -10.67
N GLY A 270 24.53 3.47 -11.26
CA GLY A 270 24.70 3.64 -12.72
C GLY A 270 24.14 4.95 -13.24
#